data_AF-A0AAD4VRK3-F1
#
_entry.id   AF-A0AAD4VRK3-F1
#
_cell.length_a   1.000
_cell.length_b   1.000
_cell.length_c   1.000
_cell.angle_alpha   90.00
_cell.angle_beta   90.00
_cell.angle_gamma   90.00
#
_symmetry.space_group_name_H-M   'P 1'
#
loop_
_entity.id
_entity.type
_entity.pdbx_description
1 polymer ?
#
loop_
_entity_poly.entity_id
_entity_poly.type
_entity_poly.pdbx_seq_one_letter_code
_entity_poly.pdbx_strand_id
1 'polypeptide(L)'
;MDYLRELPDFIQRLLLRGNNSQDMVIGSGLCCYSFKLNNRISQELYEGSLYISSDLRGELIDVVFVKVARREDAIKIFRNTTAANDGVVLKPWRYWFSGEKEFCNLPKDAELRKGIWTLCYDHFEHNLKDWTNLVKGNVGYFDKRKLPIKIGNGCRLKEFWRDSIRELIKGVGRIHSKGLYHGGLRSESNYVFIDKCLKVINIEGDLYEYEFEDGREWQKKADITDLLGMLDNWFESILAGGKRSWLECQHFFDFVNRAKRNKKLDYDEFVKKVAGHPFLLEADDRMRLFDHYETMKSGRTETPPHQENKRNPSRKQKKSVVIKNIKSRIKPRVNYTGDVEDLLRYLRNLYHHYHQHGLAPGSMEDVDRGVTTHFRGFLELLYMHLELY
;
A
#
# COMPACT_ATOMS: atom_id res chain seq x y z
N MET A 1 46.68 -25.29 -6.21
CA MET A 1 46.24 -24.34 -7.26
C MET A 1 45.31 -25.00 -8.29
N ASP A 2 44.94 -26.27 -8.15
CA ASP A 2 44.17 -27.00 -9.18
C ASP A 2 42.64 -27.03 -8.97
N TYR A 3 42.13 -26.61 -7.80
CA TYR A 3 40.69 -26.58 -7.51
C TYR A 3 39.91 -25.50 -8.27
N LEU A 4 40.59 -24.52 -8.88
CA LEU A 4 39.92 -23.44 -9.62
C LEU A 4 39.37 -23.90 -10.98
N ARG A 5 39.85 -25.01 -11.55
CA ARG A 5 39.46 -25.46 -12.90
C ARG A 5 38.09 -26.14 -12.97
N GLU A 6 37.55 -26.60 -11.85
CA GLU A 6 36.25 -27.31 -11.81
C GLU A 6 35.06 -26.38 -11.49
N LEU A 7 35.33 -25.11 -11.21
CA LEU A 7 34.30 -24.13 -10.93
C LEU A 7 33.61 -23.65 -12.21
N PRO A 8 32.29 -23.39 -12.20
CA PRO A 8 31.60 -22.73 -13.31
C PRO A 8 32.33 -21.45 -13.72
N ASP A 9 32.37 -21.17 -15.02
CA ASP A 9 33.16 -20.09 -15.61
C ASP A 9 32.84 -18.71 -14.99
N PHE A 10 31.64 -18.50 -14.46
CA PHE A 10 31.29 -17.29 -13.73
C PHE A 10 31.94 -17.21 -12.33
N ILE A 11 32.08 -18.32 -11.59
CA ILE A 11 32.79 -18.34 -10.30
C ILE A 11 34.28 -18.20 -10.53
N GLN A 12 34.79 -18.82 -11.59
CA GLN A 12 36.17 -18.57 -12.05
C GLN A 12 36.33 -17.09 -12.41
N ARG A 13 35.41 -16.46 -13.13
CA ARG A 13 35.46 -15.01 -13.41
C ARG A 13 35.30 -14.15 -12.17
N LEU A 14 34.44 -14.53 -11.20
CA LEU A 14 34.33 -13.87 -9.89
C LEU A 14 35.70 -13.94 -9.19
N LEU A 15 36.28 -15.13 -9.02
CA LEU A 15 37.56 -15.35 -8.33
C LEU A 15 38.79 -14.82 -9.08
N LEU A 16 38.83 -14.89 -10.42
CA LEU A 16 39.96 -14.51 -11.28
C LEU A 16 39.92 -13.03 -11.74
N ARG A 17 38.75 -12.36 -11.78
CA ARG A 17 38.67 -10.92 -12.07
C ARG A 17 38.73 -10.03 -10.83
N GLY A 18 39.20 -10.56 -9.70
CA GLY A 18 39.24 -9.82 -8.44
C GLY A 18 37.85 -9.74 -7.84
N ASN A 19 37.40 -10.86 -7.29
CA ASN A 19 36.22 -10.89 -6.47
C ASN A 19 36.49 -10.06 -5.24
N ASN A 20 35.75 -8.99 -5.16
CA ASN A 20 35.99 -7.95 -4.21
C ASN A 20 35.30 -8.27 -2.87
N SER A 21 34.26 -9.12 -2.84
CA SER A 21 33.77 -9.74 -1.60
C SER A 21 34.60 -10.99 -1.29
N GLN A 22 35.49 -10.92 -0.28
CA GLN A 22 36.08 -12.13 0.28
C GLN A 22 35.06 -12.86 1.16
N ASP A 23 34.86 -14.13 0.83
CA ASP A 23 34.34 -15.23 1.63
C ASP A 23 34.01 -14.91 3.10
N MET A 24 32.72 -14.89 3.43
CA MET A 24 32.29 -15.13 4.79
C MET A 24 31.49 -16.43 4.83
N VAL A 25 32.11 -17.46 5.42
CA VAL A 25 31.51 -18.77 5.68
C VAL A 25 30.24 -18.60 6.51
N ILE A 26 29.12 -19.11 6.02
CA ILE A 26 27.83 -19.13 6.71
C ILE A 26 27.48 -20.59 6.99
N GLY A 27 27.70 -21.04 8.23
CA GLY A 27 27.48 -22.46 8.57
C GLY A 27 28.35 -23.38 7.71
N SER A 28 27.76 -24.38 7.04
CA SER A 28 28.47 -25.29 6.13
C SER A 28 28.60 -24.80 4.68
N GLY A 29 28.14 -23.58 4.35
CA GLY A 29 28.11 -23.05 2.99
C GLY A 29 28.88 -21.75 2.80
N LEU A 30 29.39 -21.54 1.58
CA LEU A 30 30.11 -20.33 1.16
C LEU A 30 29.12 -19.36 0.48
N CYS A 31 29.05 -18.11 0.91
CA CYS A 31 28.21 -17.11 0.26
C CYS A 31 29.05 -15.97 -0.30
N CYS A 32 28.90 -15.71 -1.60
CA CYS A 32 29.55 -14.62 -2.31
C CYS A 32 28.50 -13.64 -2.84
N TYR A 33 28.84 -12.36 -2.94
CA TYR A 33 27.97 -11.37 -3.56
C TYR A 33 28.74 -10.46 -4.51
N SER A 34 28.05 -9.86 -5.45
CA SER A 34 28.62 -8.86 -6.35
C SER A 34 27.64 -7.74 -6.58
N PHE A 35 28.15 -6.53 -6.76
CA PHE A 35 27.35 -5.35 -7.07
C PHE A 35 27.37 -5.08 -8.58
N LYS A 36 26.20 -4.81 -9.16
CA LYS A 36 26.04 -4.23 -10.49
C LYS A 36 26.11 -2.72 -10.34
N LEU A 37 27.28 -2.14 -10.62
CA LEU A 37 27.46 -0.69 -10.59
C LEU A 37 26.67 -0.04 -11.74
N ASN A 38 25.57 0.62 -11.38
CA ASN A 38 24.75 1.37 -12.31
C ASN A 38 24.69 2.83 -11.85
N ASN A 39 25.37 3.73 -12.57
CA ASN A 39 25.45 5.16 -12.27
C ASN A 39 24.11 5.91 -12.35
N ARG A 40 23.01 5.21 -12.64
CA ARG A 40 21.65 5.76 -12.72
C ARG A 40 20.78 5.45 -11.49
N ILE A 41 21.16 4.49 -10.66
CA ILE A 41 20.36 4.06 -9.51
C ILE A 41 20.64 5.00 -8.33
N SER A 42 19.62 5.31 -7.54
CA SER A 42 19.74 6.15 -6.36
C SER A 42 20.88 5.66 -5.46
N GLN A 43 21.63 6.57 -4.83
CA GLN A 43 22.68 6.25 -3.83
C GLN A 43 22.14 5.51 -2.58
N GLU A 44 20.86 5.12 -2.60
CA GLU A 44 20.14 4.37 -1.58
C GLU A 44 20.01 2.87 -1.94
N LEU A 45 20.13 2.50 -3.23
CA LEU A 45 19.96 1.12 -3.71
C LEU A 45 21.10 0.70 -4.65
N TYR A 46 21.48 -0.58 -4.58
CA TYR A 46 22.43 -1.17 -5.51
C TYR A 46 21.93 -2.53 -5.98
N GLU A 47 21.82 -2.72 -7.29
CA GLU A 47 21.56 -4.05 -7.85
C GLU A 47 22.79 -4.94 -7.68
N GLY A 48 22.57 -6.26 -7.67
CA GLY A 48 23.65 -7.21 -7.58
C GLY A 48 23.20 -8.64 -7.79
N SER A 49 24.10 -9.56 -7.47
CA SER A 49 23.83 -11.00 -7.53
C SER A 49 24.46 -11.68 -6.32
N LEU A 50 23.71 -12.62 -5.74
CA LEU A 50 24.10 -13.46 -4.62
C LEU A 50 24.38 -14.87 -5.14
N TYR A 51 25.41 -15.49 -4.60
CA TYR A 51 25.72 -16.89 -4.82
C TYR A 51 25.84 -17.60 -3.47
N ILE A 52 25.01 -18.61 -3.24
CA ILE A 52 25.01 -19.41 -2.01
C ILE A 52 25.46 -20.83 -2.38
N SER A 53 26.68 -21.18 -2.03
CA SER A 53 27.25 -22.51 -2.22
C SER A 53 26.90 -23.42 -1.05
N SER A 54 26.11 -24.45 -1.34
CA SER A 54 26.27 -25.78 -0.72
C SER A 54 26.70 -26.84 -1.75
N ASP A 55 26.62 -26.54 -3.05
CA ASP A 55 27.07 -27.36 -4.18
C ASP A 55 27.55 -26.41 -5.31
N LEU A 56 28.60 -26.80 -6.03
CA LEU A 56 29.32 -26.01 -7.06
C LEU A 56 28.48 -25.71 -8.32
N ARG A 57 27.21 -26.15 -8.35
CA ARG A 57 26.22 -25.93 -9.41
C ARG A 57 25.11 -24.93 -9.05
N GLY A 58 25.22 -24.25 -7.91
CA GLY A 58 24.20 -23.30 -7.45
C GLY A 58 23.84 -22.22 -8.47
N GLU A 59 22.57 -21.85 -8.52
CA GLU A 59 22.04 -20.79 -9.37
C GLU A 59 22.40 -19.41 -8.78
N LEU A 60 22.73 -18.45 -9.65
CA LEU A 60 22.90 -17.06 -9.26
C LEU A 60 21.54 -16.44 -8.96
N ILE A 61 21.41 -15.81 -7.80
CA ILE A 61 20.19 -15.14 -7.37
C ILE A 61 20.39 -13.65 -7.61
N ASP A 62 19.55 -13.02 -8.43
CA ASP A 62 19.55 -11.57 -8.56
C ASP A 62 18.96 -10.94 -7.29
N VAL A 63 19.63 -9.91 -6.77
CA VAL A 63 19.30 -9.28 -5.48
C VAL A 63 19.43 -7.77 -5.57
N VAL A 64 18.82 -7.08 -4.60
CA VAL A 64 18.99 -5.63 -4.40
C VAL A 64 19.50 -5.36 -2.99
N PHE A 65 20.51 -4.50 -2.91
CA PHE A 65 21.11 -4.02 -1.67
C PHE A 65 20.56 -2.64 -1.33
N VAL A 66 19.83 -2.55 -0.24
CA VAL A 66 19.28 -1.30 0.30
C VAL A 66 20.26 -0.76 1.33
N LYS A 67 20.75 0.46 1.12
CA LYS A 67 21.69 1.12 2.02
C LYS A 67 21.02 1.50 3.33
N VAL A 68 21.77 1.33 4.42
CA VAL A 68 21.38 1.73 5.78
C VAL A 68 22.52 2.55 6.40
N ALA A 69 22.16 3.59 7.16
CA ALA A 69 23.14 4.54 7.67
C ALA A 69 24.07 3.94 8.74
N ARG A 70 23.53 3.12 9.65
CA ARG A 70 24.26 2.58 10.81
C ARG A 70 24.09 1.07 10.92
N ARG A 71 25.07 0.43 11.57
CA ARG A 71 25.06 -1.02 11.83
C ARG A 71 23.85 -1.43 12.67
N GLU A 72 23.58 -0.66 13.72
CA GLU A 72 22.54 -0.94 14.69
C GLU A 72 21.17 -0.91 14.02
N ASP A 73 20.96 0.07 13.14
CA ASP A 73 19.75 0.17 12.31
C ASP A 73 19.62 -1.03 11.37
N ALA A 74 20.69 -1.44 10.69
CA ALA A 74 20.67 -2.59 9.79
C ALA A 74 20.33 -3.91 10.53
N ILE A 75 20.89 -4.10 11.74
CA ILE A 75 20.57 -5.25 12.60
C ILE A 75 19.10 -5.21 13.02
N LYS A 76 18.64 -4.05 13.52
CA LYS A 76 17.27 -3.85 14.01
C LYS A 76 16.26 -4.10 12.89
N ILE A 77 16.45 -3.44 11.75
CA ILE A 77 15.59 -3.56 10.58
C ILE A 77 15.56 -5.00 10.08
N PHE A 78 16.72 -5.67 9.98
CA PHE A 78 16.76 -7.07 9.54
C PHE A 78 15.92 -7.97 10.45
N ARG A 79 16.08 -7.86 11.78
CA ARG A 79 15.34 -8.64 12.76
C ARG A 79 13.84 -8.37 12.67
N ASN A 80 13.44 -7.11 12.70
CA ASN A 80 12.04 -6.70 12.70
C ASN A 80 11.34 -7.09 11.39
N THR A 81 11.98 -6.82 10.24
CA THR A 81 11.41 -7.15 8.92
C THR A 81 11.27 -8.66 8.74
N THR A 82 12.23 -9.45 9.24
CA THR A 82 12.14 -10.92 9.20
C THR A 82 11.02 -11.45 10.10
N ALA A 83 10.87 -10.89 11.31
CA ALA A 83 9.86 -11.28 12.29
C ALA A 83 8.43 -10.96 11.83
N ALA A 84 8.25 -9.86 11.08
CA ALA A 84 6.97 -9.44 10.56
C ALA A 84 6.30 -10.45 9.63
N ASN A 85 7.04 -11.38 9.00
CA ASN A 85 6.56 -12.55 8.23
C ASN A 85 5.14 -12.40 7.62
N ASP A 86 4.98 -11.48 6.67
CA ASP A 86 3.70 -11.15 6.05
C ASP A 86 3.85 -11.00 4.53
N GLY A 87 2.80 -11.34 3.77
CA GLY A 87 2.83 -11.26 2.30
C GLY A 87 3.08 -9.85 1.74
N VAL A 88 2.73 -8.81 2.50
CA VAL A 88 2.98 -7.41 2.10
C VAL A 88 4.40 -6.93 2.40
N VAL A 89 5.18 -7.71 3.15
CA VAL A 89 6.54 -7.35 3.56
C VAL A 89 7.51 -8.12 2.66
N LEU A 90 8.40 -7.41 1.96
CA LEU A 90 9.52 -8.05 1.31
C LEU A 90 10.62 -8.26 2.35
N LYS A 91 11.07 -9.51 2.52
CA LYS A 91 12.03 -9.86 3.56
C LYS A 91 13.46 -9.69 3.08
N PRO A 92 14.35 -9.15 3.93
CA PRO A 92 15.77 -9.21 3.65
C PRO A 92 16.28 -10.63 3.90
N TRP A 93 17.19 -11.08 3.05
CA TRP A 93 17.98 -12.30 3.23
C TRP A 93 19.01 -12.12 4.34
N ARG A 94 19.64 -10.95 4.35
CA ARG A 94 20.77 -10.66 5.25
C ARG A 94 21.04 -9.16 5.31
N TYR A 95 21.86 -8.77 6.28
CA TYR A 95 22.52 -7.47 6.30
C TYR A 95 24.04 -7.66 6.37
N TRP A 96 24.80 -6.72 5.83
CA TRP A 96 26.26 -6.73 5.90
C TRP A 96 26.86 -5.33 5.74
N PHE A 97 28.15 -5.24 6.03
CA PHE A 97 28.96 -4.07 5.72
C PHE A 97 29.70 -4.33 4.41
N SER A 98 29.60 -3.43 3.45
CA SER A 98 30.31 -3.49 2.17
C SER A 98 31.27 -2.32 2.07
N GLY A 99 32.58 -2.54 1.90
CA GLY A 99 33.58 -1.46 2.01
C GLY A 99 34.86 -1.60 1.19
N GLU A 100 35.92 -0.85 1.56
CA GLU A 100 37.09 -0.53 0.73
C GLU A 100 37.76 -1.71 0.01
N LYS A 101 37.82 -2.88 0.65
CA LYS A 101 38.38 -4.10 0.06
C LYS A 101 37.54 -4.62 -1.11
N GLU A 102 36.25 -4.34 -1.10
CA GLU A 102 35.27 -4.74 -2.10
C GLU A 102 35.13 -3.76 -3.27
N PHE A 103 35.80 -2.62 -3.23
CA PHE A 103 35.64 -1.61 -4.26
C PHE A 103 36.95 -0.90 -4.57
N CYS A 104 38.07 -1.63 -4.54
CA CYS A 104 39.40 -1.11 -4.81
C CYS A 104 39.53 -0.40 -6.16
N ASN A 105 38.70 -0.78 -7.15
CA ASN A 105 38.62 -0.20 -8.48
C ASN A 105 37.79 1.10 -8.56
N LEU A 106 37.07 1.48 -7.51
CA LEU A 106 36.34 2.75 -7.45
C LEU A 106 37.24 3.90 -6.96
N PRO A 107 36.92 5.16 -7.36
CA PRO A 107 37.58 6.35 -6.82
C PRO A 107 37.65 6.36 -5.30
N LYS A 108 38.74 6.91 -4.73
CA LYS A 108 38.98 6.93 -3.27
C LYS A 108 37.86 7.56 -2.46
N ASP A 109 37.19 8.53 -3.06
CA ASP A 109 36.09 9.31 -2.52
C ASP A 109 34.71 8.66 -2.72
N ALA A 110 34.61 7.60 -3.54
CA ALA A 110 33.37 6.88 -3.76
C ALA A 110 32.83 6.29 -2.46
N GLU A 111 31.55 6.47 -2.21
CA GLU A 111 30.92 6.09 -0.94
C GLU A 111 31.04 4.60 -0.63
N LEU A 112 30.86 3.73 -1.64
CA LEU A 112 31.06 2.29 -1.51
C LEU A 112 32.47 1.93 -1.03
N ARG A 113 33.47 2.76 -1.37
CA ARG A 113 34.85 2.59 -0.93
C ARG A 113 35.02 2.97 0.55
N LYS A 114 34.26 3.97 1.03
CA LYS A 114 34.23 4.37 2.45
C LYS A 114 33.54 3.35 3.36
N GLY A 115 32.73 2.48 2.77
CA GLY A 115 32.00 1.45 3.49
C GLY A 115 30.58 1.85 3.82
N ILE A 116 29.62 0.97 3.50
CA ILE A 116 28.19 1.16 3.77
C ILE A 116 27.59 -0.09 4.40
N TRP A 117 26.60 0.10 5.26
CA TRP A 117 25.75 -1.01 5.69
C TRP A 117 24.63 -1.20 4.67
N THR A 118 24.32 -2.46 4.35
CA THR A 118 23.23 -2.77 3.42
C THR A 118 22.38 -3.93 3.92
N LEU A 119 21.12 -3.93 3.50
CA LEU A 119 20.17 -5.05 3.59
C LEU A 119 20.02 -5.66 2.20
N CYS A 120 20.23 -6.96 2.08
CA CYS A 120 20.05 -7.74 0.86
C CYS A 120 18.61 -8.23 0.77
N TYR A 121 17.90 -7.88 -0.29
CA TYR A 121 16.54 -8.32 -0.62
C TYR A 121 16.54 -9.10 -1.92
N ASP A 122 15.47 -9.89 -2.14
CA ASP A 122 15.16 -10.39 -3.49
C ASP A 122 15.13 -9.24 -4.49
N HIS A 123 15.46 -9.53 -5.74
CA HIS A 123 15.28 -8.57 -6.81
C HIS A 123 13.83 -8.09 -6.87
N PHE A 124 13.67 -6.77 -6.99
CA PHE A 124 12.39 -6.11 -7.19
C PHE A 124 12.53 -5.16 -8.38
N GLU A 125 11.44 -4.95 -9.12
CA GLU A 125 11.53 -4.23 -10.40
C GLU A 125 11.96 -2.78 -10.19
N HIS A 126 11.32 -2.10 -9.23
CA HIS A 126 11.62 -0.72 -8.85
C HIS A 126 11.21 -0.46 -7.39
N ASN A 127 11.93 0.41 -6.69
CA ASN A 127 11.34 1.09 -5.54
C ASN A 127 10.36 2.17 -6.04
N LEU A 128 9.43 2.60 -5.18
CA LEU A 128 8.40 3.57 -5.56
C LEU A 128 9.02 4.92 -5.94
N LYS A 129 10.06 5.37 -5.22
CA LYS A 129 10.76 6.64 -5.46
C LYS A 129 11.39 6.74 -6.85
N ASP A 130 12.21 5.76 -7.22
CA ASP A 130 12.91 5.71 -8.51
C ASP A 130 11.89 5.52 -9.64
N TRP A 131 10.86 4.70 -9.41
CA TRP A 131 9.75 4.58 -10.35
C TRP A 131 9.03 5.93 -10.57
N THR A 132 8.74 6.68 -9.50
CA THR A 132 8.10 8.01 -9.58
C THR A 132 8.93 8.96 -10.45
N ASN A 133 10.25 8.97 -10.25
CA ASN A 133 11.17 9.81 -11.02
C ASN A 133 11.19 9.43 -12.51
N LEU A 134 11.17 8.14 -12.83
CA LEU A 134 11.09 7.64 -14.21
C LEU A 134 9.81 8.09 -14.93
N VAL A 135 8.67 8.12 -14.23
CA VAL A 135 7.38 8.48 -14.83
C VAL A 135 7.18 9.99 -14.96
N LYS A 136 7.70 10.79 -14.04
CA LYS A 136 7.68 12.27 -14.17
C LYS A 136 8.56 12.78 -15.31
N GLY A 137 9.60 12.04 -15.69
CA GLY A 137 10.59 12.40 -16.71
C GLY A 137 10.16 12.34 -18.18
N ASN A 138 8.86 12.35 -18.50
CA ASN A 138 8.33 12.42 -19.86
C ASN A 138 8.74 11.25 -20.79
N VAL A 139 8.93 10.05 -20.24
CA VAL A 139 9.12 8.82 -21.05
C VAL A 139 7.74 8.29 -21.44
N GLY A 140 7.55 7.95 -22.72
CA GLY A 140 6.28 7.46 -23.28
C GLY A 140 5.52 6.49 -22.36
N TYR A 141 4.25 6.80 -22.13
CA TYR A 141 3.31 6.12 -21.23
C TYR A 141 2.95 4.67 -21.64
N PHE A 142 3.62 4.12 -22.66
CA PHE A 142 3.28 2.85 -23.32
C PHE A 142 4.33 1.74 -23.15
N ASP A 143 5.32 1.94 -22.28
CA ASP A 143 6.25 0.86 -21.96
C ASP A 143 5.52 -0.21 -21.12
N LYS A 144 5.47 -1.45 -21.64
CA LYS A 144 4.91 -2.63 -20.96
C LYS A 144 5.60 -2.94 -19.62
N ARG A 145 6.76 -2.33 -19.34
CA ARG A 145 7.50 -2.41 -18.07
C ARG A 145 7.04 -1.39 -17.02
N LYS A 146 6.21 -0.41 -17.37
CA LYS A 146 5.63 0.53 -16.40
C LYS A 146 4.42 -0.11 -15.74
N LEU A 147 4.28 0.10 -14.43
CA LEU A 147 3.09 -0.29 -13.67
C LEU A 147 1.83 0.08 -14.44
N PRO A 148 0.76 -0.74 -14.37
CA PRO A 148 -0.44 -0.57 -15.16
C PRO A 148 -1.24 0.62 -14.65
N ILE A 149 -0.72 1.85 -14.81
CA ILE A 149 -1.31 3.09 -14.34
C ILE A 149 -2.25 3.69 -15.39
N LYS A 150 -2.15 3.30 -16.66
CA LYS A 150 -3.15 3.62 -17.69
C LYS A 150 -3.23 2.50 -18.73
N ILE A 151 -4.11 1.52 -18.51
CA ILE A 151 -4.63 0.69 -19.60
C ILE A 151 -5.97 1.32 -20.01
N GLY A 152 -6.21 1.46 -21.32
CA GLY A 152 -7.22 2.34 -21.95
C GLY A 152 -8.67 2.27 -21.46
N ASN A 153 -9.01 1.31 -20.59
CA ASN A 153 -10.25 1.31 -19.82
C ASN A 153 -9.92 1.54 -18.35
N GLY A 154 -9.96 2.81 -17.91
CA GLY A 154 -9.54 3.27 -16.58
C GLY A 154 -10.23 2.64 -15.35
N CYS A 155 -11.00 1.56 -15.50
CA CYS A 155 -11.58 0.78 -14.41
C CYS A 155 -10.56 -0.20 -13.79
N ARG A 156 -9.82 -0.98 -14.59
CA ARG A 156 -8.87 -2.00 -14.09
C ARG A 156 -7.71 -1.43 -13.28
N LEU A 157 -7.32 -0.20 -13.63
CA LEU A 157 -6.37 0.60 -12.86
C LEU A 157 -6.85 0.86 -11.43
N LYS A 158 -8.11 1.27 -11.30
CA LYS A 158 -8.69 1.68 -10.03
C LYS A 158 -8.84 0.48 -9.11
N GLU A 159 -9.25 -0.66 -9.66
CA GLU A 159 -9.34 -1.95 -8.96
C GLU A 159 -7.97 -2.32 -8.36
N PHE A 160 -6.92 -2.38 -9.19
CA PHE A 160 -5.55 -2.67 -8.73
C PHE A 160 -5.10 -1.82 -7.54
N TRP A 161 -5.30 -0.50 -7.63
CA TRP A 161 -4.89 0.41 -6.55
C TRP A 161 -5.76 0.30 -5.32
N ARG A 162 -7.08 0.11 -5.46
CA ARG A 162 -7.97 -0.13 -4.32
C ARG A 162 -7.55 -1.36 -3.54
N ASP A 163 -7.22 -2.44 -4.26
CA ASP A 163 -6.80 -3.70 -3.64
C ASP A 163 -5.41 -3.58 -3.01
N SER A 164 -4.48 -2.89 -3.68
CA SER A 164 -3.15 -2.63 -3.13
C SER A 164 -3.20 -1.81 -1.84
N ILE A 165 -4.01 -0.73 -1.81
CA ILE A 165 -4.19 0.11 -0.60
C ILE A 165 -4.80 -0.73 0.53
N ARG A 166 -5.82 -1.52 0.21
CA ARG A 166 -6.51 -2.37 1.18
C ARG A 166 -5.56 -3.41 1.78
N GLU A 167 -4.79 -4.10 0.96
CA GLU A 167 -3.84 -5.10 1.42
C GLU A 167 -2.70 -4.47 2.23
N LEU A 168 -2.22 -3.29 1.85
CA LEU A 168 -1.23 -2.55 2.65
C LEU A 168 -1.78 -2.17 4.03
N ILE A 169 -3.01 -1.65 4.15
CA ILE A 169 -3.62 -1.32 5.45
C ILE A 169 -3.74 -2.59 6.31
N LYS A 170 -4.26 -3.68 5.75
CA LYS A 170 -4.40 -4.96 6.47
C LYS A 170 -3.04 -5.49 6.89
N GLY A 171 -2.05 -5.44 5.99
CA GLY A 171 -0.70 -5.91 6.24
C GLY A 171 0.02 -5.12 7.31
N VAL A 172 -0.14 -3.79 7.34
CA VAL A 172 0.34 -2.95 8.45
C VAL A 172 -0.35 -3.32 9.76
N GLY A 173 -1.66 -3.58 9.76
CA GLY A 173 -2.36 -4.13 10.93
C GLY A 173 -1.76 -5.47 11.41
N ARG A 174 -1.36 -6.35 10.48
CA ARG A 174 -0.68 -7.62 10.81
C ARG A 174 0.74 -7.40 11.35
N ILE A 175 1.48 -6.42 10.87
CA ILE A 175 2.76 -5.99 11.47
C ILE A 175 2.54 -5.57 12.93
N HIS A 176 1.53 -4.73 13.18
CA HIS A 176 1.18 -4.30 14.55
C HIS A 176 0.79 -5.45 15.47
N SER A 177 0.07 -6.45 14.96
CA SER A 177 -0.31 -7.64 15.74
C SER A 177 0.88 -8.47 16.21
N LYS A 178 2.06 -8.30 15.58
CA LYS A 178 3.32 -8.96 15.95
C LYS A 178 4.15 -8.15 16.94
N GLY A 179 3.60 -7.06 17.48
CA GLY A 179 4.33 -6.17 18.38
C GLY A 179 5.32 -5.27 17.65
N LEU A 180 5.17 -5.07 16.33
CA LEU A 180 6.08 -4.23 15.54
C LEU A 180 5.36 -3.00 15.00
N TYR A 181 6.12 -1.98 14.61
CA TYR A 181 5.62 -0.88 13.79
C TYR A 181 6.69 -0.52 12.75
N HIS A 182 6.27 -0.01 11.61
CA HIS A 182 7.16 0.29 10.51
C HIS A 182 8.00 1.54 10.77
N GLY A 183 7.40 2.67 11.17
CA GLY A 183 8.10 3.91 11.50
C GLY A 183 8.63 4.73 10.31
N GLY A 184 8.50 4.21 9.09
CA GLY A 184 9.08 4.79 7.87
C GLY A 184 8.11 4.90 6.70
N LEU A 185 6.81 4.64 6.91
CA LEU A 185 5.80 4.56 5.84
C LEU A 185 5.54 5.87 5.11
N ARG A 186 6.06 7.00 5.62
CA ARG A 186 5.97 8.30 4.95
C ARG A 186 6.88 8.42 3.72
N SER A 187 7.92 7.58 3.64
CA SER A 187 8.95 7.65 2.59
C SER A 187 8.66 6.69 1.44
N GLU A 188 8.66 7.19 0.19
CA GLU A 188 8.54 6.35 -1.02
C GLU A 188 9.67 5.30 -1.12
N SER A 189 10.83 5.52 -0.50
CA SER A 189 11.94 4.56 -0.54
C SER A 189 11.65 3.25 0.21
N ASN A 190 10.63 3.22 1.08
CA ASN A 190 10.25 2.02 1.84
C ASN A 190 9.21 1.15 1.12
N TYR A 191 8.94 1.43 -0.16
CA TYR A 191 7.98 0.72 -0.97
C TYR A 191 8.64 0.18 -2.24
N VAL A 192 8.38 -1.08 -2.56
CA VAL A 192 8.96 -1.78 -3.71
C VAL A 192 7.90 -2.52 -4.51
N PHE A 193 8.10 -2.63 -5.81
CA PHE A 193 7.28 -3.44 -6.70
C PHE A 193 7.92 -4.78 -6.95
N ILE A 194 7.15 -5.84 -6.71
CA ILE A 194 7.51 -7.22 -7.06
C ILE A 194 6.28 -7.91 -7.61
N ASP A 195 6.37 -8.48 -8.81
CA ASP A 195 5.28 -9.18 -9.48
C ASP A 195 3.98 -8.36 -9.57
N LYS A 196 4.13 -7.05 -9.80
CA LYS A 196 3.04 -6.06 -9.81
C LYS A 196 2.37 -5.85 -8.45
N CYS A 197 2.93 -6.30 -7.34
CA CYS A 197 2.44 -6.00 -6.00
C CYS A 197 3.31 -4.93 -5.35
N LEU A 198 2.66 -3.97 -4.67
CA LEU A 198 3.36 -3.01 -3.83
C LEU A 198 3.62 -3.63 -2.46
N LYS A 199 4.90 -3.75 -2.09
CA LYS A 199 5.33 -4.27 -0.79
C LYS A 199 6.08 -3.22 0.00
N VAL A 200 6.11 -3.39 1.32
CA VAL A 200 6.91 -2.57 2.22
C VAL A 200 8.21 -3.27 2.59
N ILE A 201 9.25 -2.48 2.82
CA ILE A 201 10.56 -2.92 3.31
C ILE A 201 10.98 -2.05 4.49
N ASN A 202 12.02 -2.47 5.20
CA ASN A 202 12.63 -1.71 6.28
C ASN A 202 11.70 -1.40 7.46
N ILE A 203 11.20 -2.43 8.15
CA ILE A 203 10.44 -2.22 9.40
C ILE A 203 11.41 -1.78 10.51
N GLU A 204 11.27 -0.54 10.99
CA GLU A 204 12.27 0.12 11.84
C GLU A 204 12.01 -0.04 13.33
N GLY A 205 10.78 -0.40 13.72
CA GLY A 205 10.28 -0.22 15.06
C GLY A 205 9.78 -1.50 15.74
N ASP A 206 9.93 -1.53 17.07
CA ASP A 206 9.36 -2.54 17.96
C ASP A 206 8.47 -1.83 18.99
N LEU A 207 7.22 -2.27 19.13
CA LEU A 207 6.25 -1.68 20.06
C LEU A 207 6.61 -1.96 21.53
N TYR A 208 7.41 -2.98 21.82
CA TYR A 208 7.92 -3.26 23.16
C TYR A 208 8.94 -2.20 23.64
N GLU A 209 9.43 -1.32 22.76
CA GLU A 209 10.23 -0.15 23.14
C GLU A 209 9.40 0.91 23.90
N TYR A 210 8.08 0.80 23.86
CA TYR A 210 7.15 1.71 24.54
C TYR A 210 6.55 1.04 25.77
N GLU A 211 6.80 1.61 26.95
CA GLU A 211 6.25 1.13 28.22
C GLU A 211 4.72 1.24 28.28
N PHE A 212 4.18 2.38 27.83
CA PHE A 212 2.76 2.72 27.93
C PHE A 212 1.98 2.40 26.64
N GLU A 213 0.72 1.96 26.79
CA GLU A 213 -0.16 1.63 25.65
C GLU A 213 -0.40 2.83 24.75
N ASP A 214 -0.58 4.03 25.32
CA ASP A 214 -0.76 5.27 24.55
C ASP A 214 0.37 5.50 23.53
N GLY A 215 1.61 5.16 23.90
CA GLY A 215 2.76 5.24 23.01
C GLY A 215 2.71 4.22 21.87
N ARG A 216 2.29 2.99 22.19
CA ARG A 216 2.10 1.91 21.19
C ARG A 216 0.99 2.24 20.22
N GLU A 217 -0.17 2.69 20.72
CA GLU A 217 -1.29 3.11 19.88
C GLU A 217 -0.93 4.30 18.98
N TRP A 218 -0.17 5.27 19.51
CA TRP A 218 0.31 6.40 18.73
C TRP A 218 1.15 5.95 17.54
N GLN A 219 2.10 5.02 17.74
CA GLN A 219 2.92 4.47 16.65
C GLN A 219 2.07 3.74 15.60
N LYS A 220 1.16 2.87 16.05
CA LYS A 220 0.26 2.14 15.14
C LYS A 220 -0.60 3.11 14.30
N LYS A 221 -1.11 4.18 14.91
CA LYS A 221 -1.91 5.19 14.23
C LYS A 221 -1.06 6.08 13.31
N ALA A 222 0.18 6.38 13.70
CA ALA A 222 1.14 7.10 12.87
C ALA A 222 1.46 6.32 11.60
N ASP A 223 1.72 5.02 11.68
CA ASP A 223 2.00 4.15 10.53
C ASP A 223 0.88 4.19 9.47
N ILE A 224 -0.38 3.98 9.89
CA ILE A 224 -1.52 4.04 8.96
C ILE A 224 -1.69 5.45 8.39
N THR A 225 -1.47 6.47 9.20
CA THR A 225 -1.56 7.88 8.77
C THR A 225 -0.48 8.23 7.75
N ASP A 226 0.74 7.74 7.96
CA ASP A 226 1.90 7.98 7.11
C ASP A 226 1.80 7.21 5.80
N LEU A 227 1.36 5.95 5.83
CA LEU A 227 1.02 5.17 4.64
C LEU A 227 0.03 5.92 3.76
N LEU A 228 -1.11 6.32 4.34
CA LEU A 228 -2.17 6.97 3.58
C LEU A 228 -1.77 8.38 3.15
N GLY A 229 -1.00 9.11 3.98
CA GLY A 229 -0.48 10.42 3.62
C GLY A 229 0.56 10.37 2.49
N MET A 230 1.42 9.35 2.46
CA MET A 230 2.36 9.11 1.38
C MET A 230 1.59 8.84 0.09
N LEU A 231 0.65 7.88 0.10
CA LEU A 231 -0.14 7.53 -1.08
C LEU A 231 -0.97 8.72 -1.59
N ASP A 232 -1.55 9.51 -0.69
CA ASP A 232 -2.29 10.73 -1.01
C ASP A 232 -1.41 11.72 -1.81
N ASN A 233 -0.21 12.01 -1.31
CA ASN A 233 0.72 12.91 -2.00
C ASN A 233 1.24 12.31 -3.32
N TRP A 234 1.52 11.01 -3.31
CA TRP A 234 2.04 10.28 -4.46
C TRP A 234 1.05 10.31 -5.63
N PHE A 235 -0.24 10.00 -5.38
CA PHE A 235 -1.29 10.04 -6.40
C PHE A 235 -1.49 11.43 -7.01
N GLU A 236 -1.40 12.52 -6.23
CA GLU A 236 -1.44 13.88 -6.80
C GLU A 236 -0.33 14.10 -7.82
N SER A 237 0.84 13.53 -7.55
CA SER A 237 2.03 13.81 -8.34
C SER A 237 2.12 13.04 -9.66
N ILE A 238 1.34 11.96 -9.80
CA ILE A 238 1.41 11.06 -10.97
C ILE A 238 0.13 11.04 -11.82
N LEU A 239 -1.03 11.35 -11.23
CA LEU A 239 -2.29 11.33 -11.96
C LEU A 239 -2.41 12.56 -12.84
N ALA A 240 -2.59 12.36 -14.15
CA ALA A 240 -2.85 13.47 -15.08
C ALA A 240 -4.15 14.19 -14.69
N GLY A 241 -4.05 15.45 -14.26
CA GLY A 241 -5.16 16.24 -13.71
C GLY A 241 -5.32 16.13 -12.19
N GLY A 242 -4.36 15.53 -11.48
CA GLY A 242 -4.36 15.36 -10.02
C GLY A 242 -5.49 14.46 -9.52
N LYS A 243 -5.72 14.43 -8.20
CA LYS A 243 -6.82 13.64 -7.61
C LYS A 243 -8.21 14.02 -8.11
N ARG A 244 -8.39 15.23 -8.66
CA ARG A 244 -9.65 15.65 -9.29
C ARG A 244 -10.03 14.77 -10.48
N SER A 245 -9.07 14.07 -11.08
CA SER A 245 -9.32 13.07 -12.12
C SER A 245 -9.93 11.76 -11.58
N TRP A 246 -9.84 11.52 -10.27
CA TRP A 246 -10.35 10.33 -9.57
C TRP A 246 -11.10 10.71 -8.28
N LEU A 247 -12.35 11.16 -8.45
CA LEU A 247 -13.17 11.71 -7.36
C LEU A 247 -13.39 10.74 -6.18
N GLU A 248 -13.56 9.44 -6.44
CA GLU A 248 -13.73 8.45 -5.36
C GLU A 248 -12.49 8.36 -4.46
N CYS A 249 -11.30 8.39 -5.07
CA CYS A 249 -10.01 8.40 -4.37
C CYS A 249 -9.82 9.70 -3.58
N GLN A 250 -10.18 10.84 -4.17
CA GLN A 250 -10.16 12.13 -3.47
C GLN A 250 -11.04 12.10 -2.22
N HIS A 251 -12.29 11.62 -2.34
CA HIS A 251 -13.22 11.54 -1.20
C HIS A 251 -12.70 10.63 -0.08
N PHE A 252 -12.07 9.51 -0.44
CA PHE A 252 -11.45 8.60 0.52
C PHE A 252 -10.34 9.29 1.33
N PHE A 253 -9.39 9.95 0.66
CA PHE A 253 -8.32 10.63 1.37
C PHE A 253 -8.80 11.84 2.17
N ASP A 254 -9.80 12.58 1.67
CA ASP A 254 -10.48 13.63 2.45
C ASP A 254 -11.11 13.06 3.72
N PHE A 255 -11.71 11.87 3.64
CA PHE A 255 -12.24 11.15 4.79
C PHE A 255 -11.14 10.77 5.79
N VAL A 256 -10.06 10.12 5.33
CA VAL A 256 -8.91 9.76 6.18
C VAL A 256 -8.33 11.00 6.89
N ASN A 257 -8.18 12.10 6.16
CA ASN A 257 -7.70 13.37 6.69
C ASN A 257 -8.60 13.97 7.77
N ARG A 258 -9.92 13.75 7.72
CA ARG A 258 -10.85 14.11 8.80
C ARG A 258 -10.76 13.13 9.97
N ALA A 259 -10.76 11.83 9.69
CA ALA A 259 -10.71 10.78 10.70
C ALA A 259 -9.45 10.90 11.57
N LYS A 260 -8.27 11.09 10.96
CA LYS A 260 -7.01 11.22 11.70
C LYS A 260 -6.96 12.43 12.64
N ARG A 261 -7.67 13.51 12.31
CA ARG A 261 -7.76 14.73 13.15
C ARG A 261 -8.71 14.56 14.34
N ASN A 262 -9.55 13.53 14.32
CA ASN A 262 -10.45 13.25 15.43
C ASN A 262 -9.67 12.57 16.57
N LYS A 263 -9.35 13.35 17.61
CA LYS A 263 -8.65 12.88 18.81
C LYS A 263 -9.42 11.84 19.63
N LYS A 264 -10.73 11.68 19.39
CA LYS A 264 -11.57 10.70 20.10
C LYS A 264 -11.59 9.32 19.46
N LEU A 265 -11.06 9.17 18.25
CA LEU A 265 -10.94 7.85 17.62
C LEU A 265 -9.66 7.19 18.12
N ASP A 266 -9.82 6.11 18.87
CA ASP A 266 -8.72 5.18 19.17
C ASP A 266 -8.22 4.50 17.88
N TYR A 267 -7.16 3.71 18.00
CA TYR A 267 -6.54 3.05 16.86
C TYR A 267 -7.50 2.06 16.16
N ASP A 268 -8.20 1.22 16.93
CA ASP A 268 -9.06 0.18 16.38
C ASP A 268 -10.28 0.76 15.67
N GLU A 269 -10.93 1.77 16.25
CA GLU A 269 -12.05 2.48 15.62
C GLU A 269 -11.58 3.21 14.36
N PHE A 270 -10.39 3.84 14.41
CA PHE A 270 -9.82 4.51 13.24
C PHE A 270 -9.56 3.53 12.10
N VAL A 271 -8.88 2.41 12.35
CA VAL A 271 -8.57 1.41 11.31
C VAL A 271 -9.85 0.77 10.79
N LYS A 272 -10.80 0.42 11.66
CA LYS A 272 -12.10 -0.13 11.27
C LYS A 272 -12.84 0.80 10.31
N LYS A 273 -12.87 2.10 10.60
CA LYS A 273 -13.53 3.09 9.73
C LYS A 273 -12.79 3.29 8.41
N VAL A 274 -11.46 3.30 8.43
CA VAL A 274 -10.65 3.40 7.20
C VAL A 274 -10.86 2.17 6.31
N ALA A 275 -10.70 0.97 6.85
CA ALA A 275 -10.86 -0.28 6.12
C ALA A 275 -12.29 -0.54 5.65
N GLY A 276 -13.29 -0.06 6.41
CA GLY A 276 -14.72 -0.14 6.07
C GLY A 276 -15.22 0.93 5.10
N HIS A 277 -14.36 1.86 4.67
CA HIS A 277 -14.76 2.92 3.75
C HIS A 277 -15.10 2.33 2.36
N PRO A 278 -16.19 2.75 1.68
CA PRO A 278 -16.67 2.14 0.44
C PRO A 278 -15.62 2.06 -0.66
N PHE A 279 -14.71 3.05 -0.70
CA PHE A 279 -13.59 3.07 -1.63
C PHE A 279 -12.73 1.79 -1.61
N LEU A 280 -12.58 1.18 -0.43
CA LEU A 280 -11.79 -0.04 -0.21
C LEU A 280 -12.63 -1.31 -0.15
N LEU A 281 -13.95 -1.23 -0.33
CA LEU A 281 -14.83 -2.41 -0.29
C LEU A 281 -14.98 -3.04 -1.66
N GLU A 282 -15.19 -4.37 -1.69
CA GLU A 282 -15.52 -5.09 -2.91
C GLU A 282 -16.90 -4.68 -3.45
N ALA A 283 -17.20 -5.08 -4.68
CA ALA A 283 -18.48 -4.76 -5.29
C ALA A 283 -19.66 -5.25 -4.41
N ASP A 284 -19.60 -6.49 -3.93
CA ASP A 284 -20.66 -7.05 -3.09
C ASP A 284 -20.83 -6.31 -1.76
N ASP A 285 -19.72 -6.06 -1.05
CA ASP A 285 -19.71 -5.30 0.21
C ASP A 285 -20.21 -3.86 0.03
N ARG A 286 -19.87 -3.21 -1.10
CA ARG A 286 -20.41 -1.89 -1.43
C ARG A 286 -21.90 -1.94 -1.66
N MET A 287 -22.41 -2.96 -2.34
CA MET A 287 -23.85 -3.10 -2.56
C MET A 287 -24.59 -3.39 -1.25
N ARG A 288 -23.99 -4.15 -0.34
CA ARG A 288 -24.51 -4.39 1.02
C ARG A 288 -24.71 -3.11 1.83
N LEU A 289 -23.95 -2.04 1.56
CA LEU A 289 -24.16 -0.75 2.24
C LEU A 289 -25.55 -0.16 1.99
N PHE A 290 -26.17 -0.43 0.84
CA PHE A 290 -27.52 0.03 0.55
C PHE A 290 -28.56 -0.67 1.42
N ASP A 291 -28.37 -1.97 1.66
CA ASP A 291 -29.20 -2.73 2.58
C ASP A 291 -29.04 -2.24 4.03
N HIS A 292 -27.79 -2.00 4.45
CA HIS A 292 -27.49 -1.45 5.77
C HIS A 292 -28.13 -0.07 5.98
N TYR A 293 -28.07 0.80 4.95
CA TYR A 293 -28.68 2.13 4.99
C TYR A 293 -30.20 2.07 5.18
N GLU A 294 -30.89 1.21 4.43
CA GLU A 294 -32.33 1.05 4.55
C GLU A 294 -32.73 0.37 5.86
N THR A 295 -31.98 -0.62 6.35
CA THR A 295 -32.23 -1.24 7.66
C THR A 295 -32.13 -0.23 8.80
N MET A 296 -31.11 0.64 8.76
CA MET A 296 -30.97 1.76 9.70
C MET A 296 -32.09 2.80 9.56
N LYS A 297 -32.70 2.92 8.38
CA LYS A 297 -33.86 3.79 8.13
C LYS A 297 -35.15 3.17 8.68
N SER A 298 -35.39 1.87 8.45
CA SER A 298 -36.61 1.16 8.87
C SER A 298 -36.64 0.79 10.35
N GLY A 299 -35.50 0.54 10.99
CA GLY A 299 -35.41 0.37 12.45
C GLY A 299 -35.70 1.65 13.25
N ARG A 300 -35.91 2.79 12.58
CA ARG A 300 -36.28 4.08 13.19
C ARG A 300 -37.78 4.40 13.06
N THR A 301 -38.56 3.52 12.44
CA THR A 301 -40.02 3.69 12.28
C THR A 301 -40.84 3.08 13.42
N GLU A 302 -40.20 2.40 14.37
CA GLU A 302 -40.86 1.79 15.52
C GLU A 302 -40.48 2.48 16.85
N THR A 303 -40.85 3.75 17.00
CA THR A 303 -41.33 4.32 18.29
C THR A 303 -41.80 5.78 18.13
N PRO A 304 -43.05 6.07 18.50
CA PRO A 304 -43.37 7.20 19.38
C PRO A 304 -44.06 6.66 20.66
N PRO A 305 -43.99 7.33 21.84
CA PRO A 305 -44.26 8.77 21.96
C PRO A 305 -43.42 9.57 22.99
N HIS A 306 -43.59 10.89 22.89
CA HIS A 306 -43.38 11.94 23.90
C HIS A 306 -42.06 11.98 24.71
N GLN A 307 -41.21 12.95 24.36
CA GLN A 307 -40.94 14.10 25.24
C GLN A 307 -40.18 15.18 24.46
N GLU A 308 -40.79 16.36 24.37
CA GLU A 308 -40.09 17.59 24.03
C GLU A 308 -39.07 17.90 25.14
N ASN A 309 -37.80 18.10 24.78
CA ASN A 309 -37.14 19.35 25.15
C ASN A 309 -35.78 19.60 24.48
N LYS A 310 -35.60 20.89 24.16
CA LYS A 310 -34.35 21.66 24.00
C LYS A 310 -33.57 21.54 22.67
N ARG A 311 -33.88 22.53 21.81
CA ARG A 311 -32.96 23.39 21.02
C ARG A 311 -31.54 22.83 20.80
N ASN A 312 -31.45 21.95 19.80
CA ASN A 312 -30.30 21.85 18.91
C ASN A 312 -30.88 21.96 17.49
N PRO A 313 -30.29 22.70 16.53
CA PRO A 313 -30.78 22.73 15.15
C PRO A 313 -30.91 21.29 14.67
N SER A 314 -32.16 20.89 14.48
CA SER A 314 -32.60 19.51 14.67
C SER A 314 -31.97 18.59 13.63
N ARG A 315 -31.69 17.33 14.00
CA ARG A 315 -31.24 16.26 13.10
C ARG A 315 -31.99 16.22 11.75
N LYS A 316 -33.27 16.63 11.73
CA LYS A 316 -34.10 16.77 10.52
C LYS A 316 -33.57 17.85 9.54
N GLN A 317 -33.07 18.98 10.02
CA GLN A 317 -32.46 20.03 9.19
C GLN A 317 -31.13 19.54 8.58
N LYS A 318 -30.25 18.89 9.36
CA LYS A 318 -29.01 18.27 8.83
C LYS A 318 -29.32 17.22 7.76
N LYS A 319 -30.33 16.37 7.97
CA LYS A 319 -30.82 15.39 7.00
C LYS A 319 -31.33 16.02 5.70
N SER A 320 -32.16 17.07 5.77
CA SER A 320 -32.70 17.73 4.58
C SER A 320 -31.62 18.49 3.78
N VAL A 321 -30.65 19.10 4.46
CA VAL A 321 -29.51 19.79 3.82
C VAL A 321 -28.59 18.79 3.14
N VAL A 322 -28.33 17.64 3.74
CA VAL A 322 -27.47 16.59 3.16
C VAL A 322 -28.16 15.88 2.00
N ILE A 323 -29.44 15.51 2.09
CA ILE A 323 -30.18 14.94 0.94
C ILE A 323 -30.26 15.96 -0.20
N LYS A 324 -30.49 17.25 0.09
CA LYS A 324 -30.39 18.32 -0.92
C LYS A 324 -28.98 18.44 -1.50
N ASN A 325 -27.92 18.25 -0.71
CA ASN A 325 -26.53 18.24 -1.17
C ASN A 325 -26.17 17.00 -2.00
N ILE A 326 -26.71 15.82 -1.66
CA ILE A 326 -26.56 14.60 -2.46
C ILE A 326 -27.30 14.79 -3.79
N LYS A 327 -28.54 15.27 -3.76
CA LYS A 327 -29.34 15.62 -4.95
C LYS A 327 -28.69 16.70 -5.82
N SER A 328 -28.00 17.68 -5.24
CA SER A 328 -27.33 18.76 -6.00
C SER A 328 -25.96 18.38 -6.54
N ARG A 329 -25.28 17.38 -5.95
CA ARG A 329 -23.95 16.90 -6.35
C ARG A 329 -23.98 15.69 -7.25
N ILE A 330 -25.02 14.86 -7.17
CA ILE A 330 -25.29 13.82 -8.15
C ILE A 330 -25.91 14.50 -9.38
N LYS A 331 -25.13 14.61 -10.45
CA LYS A 331 -25.67 14.86 -11.79
C LYS A 331 -25.68 13.53 -12.53
N PRO A 332 -26.83 12.84 -12.60
CA PRO A 332 -26.93 11.60 -13.35
C PRO A 332 -26.45 11.85 -14.79
N ARG A 333 -25.56 11.01 -15.31
CA ARG A 333 -25.18 11.07 -16.73
C ARG A 333 -26.26 10.49 -17.66
N VAL A 334 -27.36 10.03 -17.09
CA VAL A 334 -28.51 9.39 -17.75
C VAL A 334 -29.77 10.02 -17.17
N ASN A 335 -30.84 10.16 -17.97
CA ASN A 335 -32.14 10.65 -17.52
C ASN A 335 -32.79 9.65 -16.54
N TYR A 336 -32.32 9.62 -15.30
CA TYR A 336 -32.99 8.94 -14.20
C TYR A 336 -34.07 9.87 -13.63
N THR A 337 -35.33 9.43 -13.69
CA THR A 337 -36.51 10.23 -13.33
C THR A 337 -36.98 10.03 -11.87
N GLY A 338 -36.34 9.11 -11.11
CA GLY A 338 -36.68 8.83 -9.71
C GLY A 338 -35.89 9.65 -8.69
N ASP A 339 -36.33 9.64 -7.41
CA ASP A 339 -35.57 10.22 -6.29
C ASP A 339 -34.35 9.32 -5.93
N VAL A 340 -33.35 9.89 -5.25
CA VAL A 340 -32.27 9.16 -4.56
C VAL A 340 -32.83 8.07 -3.65
N GLU A 341 -33.97 8.30 -2.99
CA GLU A 341 -34.62 7.26 -2.17
C GLU A 341 -35.16 6.09 -2.99
N ASP A 342 -35.63 6.31 -4.21
CA ASP A 342 -36.05 5.23 -5.11
C ASP A 342 -34.84 4.46 -5.63
N LEU A 343 -33.72 5.16 -5.88
CA LEU A 343 -32.46 4.55 -6.29
C LEU A 343 -31.90 3.63 -5.19
N LEU A 344 -31.89 4.09 -3.94
CA LEU A 344 -31.42 3.29 -2.80
C LEU A 344 -32.26 2.02 -2.62
N ARG A 345 -33.60 2.14 -2.73
CA ARG A 345 -34.53 1.02 -2.64
C ARG A 345 -34.35 0.03 -3.78
N TYR A 346 -34.16 0.54 -5.00
CA TYR A 346 -33.88 -0.28 -6.17
C TYR A 346 -32.59 -1.09 -5.99
N LEU A 347 -31.49 -0.44 -5.60
CA LEU A 347 -30.19 -1.11 -5.40
C LEU A 347 -30.23 -2.14 -4.27
N ARG A 348 -30.93 -1.85 -3.17
CA ARG A 348 -31.18 -2.84 -2.11
C ARG A 348 -31.95 -4.06 -2.64
N ASN A 349 -33.06 -3.85 -3.35
CA ASN A 349 -33.88 -4.96 -3.85
C ASN A 349 -33.10 -5.81 -4.85
N LEU A 350 -32.28 -5.18 -5.69
CA LEU A 350 -31.40 -5.85 -6.63
C LEU A 350 -30.35 -6.72 -5.90
N TYR A 351 -29.76 -6.22 -4.81
CA TYR A 351 -28.84 -6.98 -3.96
C TYR A 351 -29.52 -8.22 -3.34
N HIS A 352 -30.71 -8.05 -2.73
CA HIS A 352 -31.46 -9.18 -2.15
C HIS A 352 -31.85 -10.22 -3.19
N HIS A 353 -32.37 -9.78 -4.34
CA HIS A 353 -32.79 -10.70 -5.40
C HIS A 353 -31.60 -11.49 -5.95
N TYR A 354 -30.43 -10.88 -6.09
CA TYR A 354 -29.21 -11.58 -6.50
C TYR A 354 -28.80 -12.69 -5.54
N HIS A 355 -28.74 -12.40 -4.24
CA HIS A 355 -28.33 -13.39 -3.23
C HIS A 355 -29.40 -14.47 -2.98
N GLN A 356 -30.67 -14.19 -3.25
CA GLN A 356 -31.77 -15.16 -3.08
C GLN A 356 -32.03 -16.03 -4.32
N HIS A 357 -31.84 -15.49 -5.52
CA HIS A 357 -32.29 -16.12 -6.76
C HIS A 357 -31.22 -16.20 -7.86
N GLY A 358 -30.02 -15.64 -7.63
CA GLY A 358 -29.03 -15.43 -8.68
C GLY A 358 -29.38 -14.25 -9.60
N LEU A 359 -28.44 -13.86 -10.46
CA LEU A 359 -28.65 -12.84 -11.49
C LEU A 359 -29.13 -13.50 -12.79
N ALA A 360 -30.16 -12.92 -13.42
CA ALA A 360 -30.28 -12.96 -14.88
C ALA A 360 -29.12 -12.12 -15.49
N PRO A 361 -28.69 -12.35 -16.73
CA PRO A 361 -27.28 -12.31 -17.14
C PRO A 361 -26.53 -11.05 -16.66
N GLY A 362 -25.69 -11.21 -15.64
CA GLY A 362 -24.89 -10.12 -15.05
C GLY A 362 -24.23 -10.52 -13.73
N SER A 363 -23.33 -9.67 -13.22
CA SER A 363 -22.68 -9.81 -11.92
C SER A 363 -22.91 -8.60 -11.00
N MET A 364 -22.70 -8.73 -9.68
CA MET A 364 -22.72 -7.58 -8.76
C MET A 364 -21.62 -6.55 -9.09
N GLU A 365 -20.53 -6.99 -9.71
CA GLU A 365 -19.49 -6.11 -10.23
C GLU A 365 -20.03 -5.21 -11.34
N ASP A 366 -20.91 -5.71 -12.20
CA ASP A 366 -21.53 -4.90 -13.26
C ASP A 366 -22.49 -3.85 -12.70
N VAL A 367 -23.23 -4.21 -11.65
CA VAL A 367 -24.12 -3.28 -10.92
C VAL A 367 -23.31 -2.19 -10.24
N ASP A 368 -22.27 -2.56 -9.48
CA ASP A 368 -21.36 -1.61 -8.84
C ASP A 368 -20.65 -0.69 -9.86
N ARG A 369 -20.20 -1.27 -10.98
CA ARG A 369 -19.62 -0.51 -12.10
C ARG A 369 -20.63 0.49 -12.68
N GLY A 370 -21.90 0.10 -12.81
CA GLY A 370 -22.99 0.98 -13.21
C GLY A 370 -23.18 2.13 -12.22
N VAL A 371 -23.25 1.84 -10.92
CA VAL A 371 -23.40 2.85 -9.85
C VAL A 371 -22.24 3.84 -9.88
N THR A 372 -21.01 3.36 -9.86
CA THR A 372 -19.81 4.22 -9.84
C THR A 372 -19.63 5.01 -11.14
N THR A 373 -20.10 4.48 -12.28
CA THR A 373 -20.01 5.18 -13.58
C THR A 373 -21.05 6.28 -13.72
N HIS A 374 -22.30 6.01 -13.34
CA HIS A 374 -23.43 6.92 -13.56
C HIS A 374 -23.68 7.87 -12.39
N PHE A 375 -23.26 7.50 -11.18
CA PHE A 375 -23.44 8.24 -9.93
C PHE A 375 -22.11 8.39 -9.18
N ARG A 376 -21.12 9.02 -9.83
CA ARG A 376 -19.77 9.22 -9.27
C ARG A 376 -19.81 9.86 -7.88
N GLY A 377 -19.06 9.28 -6.93
CA GLY A 377 -18.98 9.78 -5.56
C GLY A 377 -20.20 9.48 -4.67
N PHE A 378 -21.22 8.78 -5.19
CA PHE A 378 -22.47 8.53 -4.46
C PHE A 378 -22.28 7.66 -3.22
N LEU A 379 -21.50 6.58 -3.33
CA LEU A 379 -21.22 5.67 -2.22
C LEU A 379 -20.49 6.36 -1.07
N GLU A 380 -19.52 7.24 -1.38
CA GLU A 380 -18.78 7.99 -0.37
C GLU A 380 -19.66 9.03 0.34
N LEU A 381 -20.58 9.68 -0.41
CA LEU A 381 -21.58 10.57 0.19
C LEU A 381 -22.55 9.80 1.09
N LEU A 382 -22.98 8.61 0.69
CA LEU A 382 -23.86 7.75 1.47
C LEU A 382 -23.18 7.27 2.76
N TYR A 383 -21.91 6.88 2.66
CA TYR A 383 -21.14 6.42 3.80
C TYR A 383 -20.86 7.53 4.82
N MET A 384 -20.52 8.74 4.36
CA MET A 384 -20.45 9.89 5.26
C MET A 384 -21.77 10.16 5.98
N HIS A 385 -22.91 9.90 5.32
CA HIS A 385 -24.19 9.97 6.02
C HIS A 385 -24.30 8.88 7.08
N LEU A 386 -23.93 7.63 6.79
CA LEU A 386 -23.96 6.54 7.77
C LEU A 386 -23.10 6.82 9.02
N GLU A 387 -21.92 7.43 8.86
CA GLU A 387 -21.03 7.76 9.98
C GLU A 387 -21.47 8.96 10.84
N LEU A 388 -22.34 9.83 10.32
CA LEU A 388 -22.86 10.99 11.06
C LEU A 388 -24.03 10.65 11.98
N TYR A 389 -24.47 9.39 12.01
CA TYR A 389 -25.51 8.87 12.91
C TYR A 389 -24.94 7.78 13.81
#